data_AF-L7QL50-F1
#
_entry.id   AF-L7QL50-F1
#
_cell.length_a   1.000
_cell.length_b   1.000
_cell.length_c   1.000
_cell.angle_alpha   90.00
_cell.angle_beta   90.00
_cell.angle_gamma   90.00
#
_symmetry.space_group_name_H-M   'P 1'
#
loop_
_entity.id
_entity.type
_entity.pdbx_description
1 polymer ?
#
loop_
_entity_poly.entity_id
_entity_poly.type
_entity_poly.pdbx_seq_one_letter_code
_entity_poly.pdbx_strand_id
1 'polypeptide(L)'
;ACGWQGIAEGDCFDTTWAMTVIFGGVQIVSSQVPNLESAWWVSFIGVLTSLFYASVALVLGMIHTKNHLGSVGGLSASPINKAFNVMGSLGAIGFAYSFSTILVEIQDTLKQPPKASKTMSNAITISVTGSFLFYFLVAIGGYASLGEDVPGYILAGLPGPQWVIFVSNLCVLLHMWSAY
;
A
#
# COMPACT_ATOMS: atom_id res chain seq x y z
N ALA A 1 -7.89 -18.91 -24.53
CA ALA A 1 -8.54 -17.81 -23.76
C ALA A 1 -7.79 -16.47 -23.87
N CYS A 2 -6.45 -16.43 -24.00
CA CYS A 2 -5.68 -15.17 -24.08
C CYS A 2 -5.41 -14.61 -25.49
N GLY A 3 -5.87 -15.28 -26.56
CA GLY A 3 -5.54 -14.89 -27.95
C GLY A 3 -6.02 -13.50 -28.37
N TRP A 4 -7.05 -12.95 -27.72
CA TRP A 4 -7.51 -11.57 -27.99
C TRP A 4 -6.60 -10.49 -27.40
N GLN A 5 -5.71 -10.85 -26.46
CA GLN A 5 -4.68 -9.98 -25.89
C GLN A 5 -3.33 -10.09 -26.62
N GLY A 6 -3.25 -10.88 -27.70
CA GLY A 6 -2.01 -11.08 -28.46
C GLY A 6 -0.94 -11.93 -27.75
N ILE A 7 -1.31 -12.64 -26.67
CA ILE A 7 -0.42 -13.49 -25.88
C ILE A 7 -0.39 -14.90 -26.48
N ALA A 8 0.81 -15.47 -26.62
CA ALA A 8 1.00 -16.83 -27.12
C ALA A 8 0.29 -17.86 -26.21
N GLU A 9 -0.20 -18.95 -26.79
CA GLU A 9 -1.06 -19.90 -26.08
C GLU A 9 -0.36 -20.58 -24.87
N GLY A 10 0.98 -20.70 -24.93
CA GLY A 10 1.82 -21.20 -23.83
C GLY A 10 2.14 -20.19 -22.72
N ASP A 11 1.95 -18.89 -22.96
CA ASP A 11 2.22 -17.80 -22.01
C ASP A 11 0.94 -17.28 -21.33
N CYS A 12 -0.21 -17.89 -21.64
CA CYS A 12 -1.52 -17.48 -21.13
C CYS A 12 -1.66 -17.72 -19.60
N PHE A 13 -0.90 -18.66 -19.04
CA PHE A 13 -0.87 -18.99 -17.62
C PHE A 13 0.55 -18.85 -17.08
N ASP A 14 0.98 -17.61 -16.93
CA ASP A 14 2.28 -17.28 -16.38
C ASP A 14 2.33 -17.48 -14.84
N THR A 15 3.51 -17.25 -14.26
CA THR A 15 3.71 -17.33 -12.81
C THR A 15 2.80 -16.36 -12.05
N THR A 16 2.52 -15.18 -12.61
CA THR A 16 1.65 -14.16 -12.01
C THR A 16 0.22 -14.66 -11.87
N TRP A 17 -0.31 -15.26 -12.93
CA TRP A 17 -1.62 -15.90 -12.92
C TRP A 17 -1.68 -16.99 -11.85
N ALA A 18 -0.67 -17.87 -11.80
CA ALA A 18 -0.64 -18.98 -10.85
C ALA A 18 -0.62 -18.48 -9.40
N MET A 19 0.21 -17.48 -9.12
CA MET A 19 0.26 -16.83 -7.80
C MET A 19 -1.05 -16.14 -7.44
N THR A 20 -1.72 -15.51 -8.41
CA THR A 20 -3.03 -14.86 -8.19
C THR A 20 -4.09 -15.88 -7.81
N VAL A 21 -4.13 -17.04 -8.48
CA VAL A 21 -5.06 -18.13 -8.15
C VAL A 21 -4.76 -18.72 -6.77
N ILE A 22 -3.50 -18.96 -6.44
CA ILE A 22 -3.10 -19.46 -5.12
C ILE A 22 -3.51 -18.47 -4.03
N PHE A 23 -3.19 -17.19 -4.21
CA PHE A 23 -3.53 -16.14 -3.26
C PHE A 23 -5.05 -16.02 -3.09
N GLY A 24 -5.83 -16.02 -4.18
CA GLY A 24 -7.29 -16.04 -4.14
C GLY A 24 -7.86 -17.25 -3.40
N GLY A 25 -7.27 -18.43 -3.57
CA GLY A 25 -7.63 -19.63 -2.83
C GLY A 25 -7.42 -19.48 -1.32
N VAL A 26 -6.28 -18.90 -0.90
CA VAL A 26 -6.01 -18.57 0.50
C VAL A 26 -7.04 -17.60 1.06
N GLN A 27 -7.45 -16.59 0.27
CA GLN A 27 -8.50 -15.64 0.70
C GLN A 27 -9.86 -16.31 0.89
N ILE A 28 -10.26 -17.24 0.01
CA ILE A 28 -11.53 -17.98 0.14
C ILE A 28 -11.56 -18.83 1.42
N VAL A 29 -10.44 -19.46 1.77
CA VAL A 29 -10.35 -20.22 3.03
C VAL A 29 -10.38 -19.28 4.22
N SER A 30 -9.70 -18.13 4.13
CA SER A 30 -9.63 -17.15 5.22
C SER A 30 -10.96 -16.44 5.45
N SER A 31 -11.77 -16.25 4.41
CA SER A 31 -13.13 -15.67 4.52
C SER A 31 -14.14 -16.56 5.25
N GLN A 32 -13.78 -17.82 5.56
CA GLN A 32 -14.60 -18.70 6.39
C GLN A 32 -14.50 -18.35 7.89
N VAL A 33 -13.65 -17.38 8.28
CA VAL A 33 -13.54 -16.93 9.67
C VAL A 33 -14.85 -16.22 10.09
N PRO A 34 -15.52 -16.67 11.17
CA PRO A 34 -16.92 -16.37 11.41
C PRO A 34 -17.24 -14.94 11.86
N ASN A 35 -16.28 -14.18 12.40
CA ASN A 35 -16.50 -12.79 12.80
C ASN A 35 -15.21 -11.94 12.85
N LEU A 36 -15.37 -10.62 12.61
CA LEU A 36 -14.27 -9.64 12.66
C LEU A 36 -13.72 -9.43 14.08
N GLU A 37 -14.54 -9.69 15.11
CA GLU A 37 -14.14 -9.55 16.50
C GLU A 37 -13.14 -10.64 16.94
N SER A 38 -13.27 -11.90 16.47
CA SER A 38 -12.24 -12.93 16.68
C SER A 38 -11.04 -12.77 15.73
N ALA A 39 -11.11 -11.86 14.76
CA ALA A 39 -10.08 -11.61 13.76
C ALA A 39 -9.22 -10.37 14.07
N TRP A 40 -9.32 -9.78 15.27
CA TRP A 40 -8.50 -8.62 15.66
C TRP A 40 -6.98 -8.85 15.47
N TRP A 41 -6.53 -10.11 15.62
CA TRP A 41 -5.14 -10.51 15.43
C TRP A 41 -4.70 -10.39 13.96
N VAL A 42 -5.62 -10.56 13.01
CA VAL A 42 -5.38 -10.38 11.58
C VAL A 42 -5.09 -8.90 11.31
N SER A 43 -5.93 -8.00 11.82
CA SER A 43 -5.70 -6.55 11.73
C SER A 43 -4.39 -6.12 12.40
N PHE A 44 -4.04 -6.75 13.54
CA PHE A 44 -2.77 -6.49 14.22
C PHE A 44 -1.56 -6.92 13.37
N ILE A 45 -1.60 -8.11 12.75
CA ILE A 45 -0.56 -8.56 11.80
C ILE A 45 -0.49 -7.60 10.62
N GLY A 46 -1.62 -7.18 10.07
CA GLY A 46 -1.68 -6.21 8.97
C GLY A 46 -0.96 -4.92 9.31
N VAL A 47 -1.27 -4.30 10.45
CA VAL A 47 -0.61 -3.07 10.89
C VAL A 47 0.89 -3.25 11.11
N LEU A 48 1.31 -4.34 11.78
CA LEU A 48 2.74 -4.57 12.02
C LEU A 48 3.52 -4.77 10.72
N THR A 49 2.97 -5.57 9.80
CA THR A 49 3.63 -5.87 8.53
C THR A 49 3.68 -4.66 7.61
N SER A 50 2.65 -3.79 7.57
CA SER A 50 2.71 -2.52 6.83
C SER A 50 3.70 -1.53 7.39
N LEU A 51 3.67 -1.31 8.69
CA LEU A 51 4.63 -0.42 9.32
C LEU A 51 6.06 -0.91 9.07
N PHE A 52 6.29 -2.23 9.11
CA PHE A 52 7.62 -2.78 8.83
C PHE A 52 8.07 -2.49 7.40
N TYR A 53 7.34 -2.94 6.38
CA TYR A 53 7.82 -2.78 4.99
C TYR A 53 7.90 -1.31 4.57
N ALA A 54 6.98 -0.47 5.06
CA ALA A 54 6.99 0.96 4.74
C ALA A 54 8.12 1.69 5.47
N SER A 55 8.46 1.28 6.71
CA SER A 55 9.63 1.83 7.40
C SER A 55 10.93 1.44 6.70
N VAL A 56 11.03 0.20 6.20
CA VAL A 56 12.16 -0.24 5.37
C VAL A 56 12.26 0.62 4.11
N ALA A 57 11.15 0.84 3.41
CA ALA A 57 11.13 1.69 2.22
C ALA A 57 11.59 3.13 2.53
N LEU A 58 11.12 3.70 3.66
CA LEU A 58 11.57 5.02 4.12
C LEU A 58 13.07 5.04 4.37
N VAL A 59 13.59 4.09 5.15
CA VAL A 59 15.01 4.05 5.53
C VAL A 59 15.90 3.86 4.30
N LEU A 60 15.59 2.90 3.43
CA LEU A 60 16.35 2.68 2.19
C LEU A 60 16.28 3.89 1.26
N GLY A 61 15.09 4.49 1.09
CA GLY A 61 14.93 5.72 0.32
C GLY A 61 15.82 6.84 0.85
N MET A 62 15.77 7.10 2.15
CA MET A 62 16.59 8.14 2.78
C MET A 62 18.10 7.88 2.69
N ILE A 63 18.55 6.62 2.80
CA ILE A 63 19.96 6.25 2.63
C ILE A 63 20.45 6.54 1.21
N HIS A 64 19.60 6.25 0.21
CA HIS A 64 19.95 6.36 -1.20
C HIS A 64 19.65 7.73 -1.83
N THR A 65 19.11 8.68 -1.06
CA THR A 65 18.91 10.08 -1.48
C THR A 65 20.20 10.79 -1.93
N LYS A 66 21.38 10.31 -1.54
CA LYS A 66 22.68 10.87 -1.97
C LYS A 66 22.88 10.88 -3.48
N ASN A 67 22.14 10.05 -4.21
CA ASN A 67 22.21 10.01 -5.67
C ASN A 67 21.50 11.20 -6.34
N HIS A 68 20.72 12.00 -5.58
CA HIS A 68 20.03 13.21 -6.06
C HIS A 68 19.26 13.02 -7.38
N LEU A 69 18.61 11.87 -7.55
CA LEU A 69 17.90 11.54 -8.80
C LEU A 69 16.55 12.27 -8.91
N GLY A 70 15.97 12.68 -7.78
CA GLY A 70 14.75 13.47 -7.77
C GLY A 70 14.95 14.92 -8.22
N SER A 71 14.01 15.43 -9.02
CA SER A 71 13.97 16.83 -9.46
C SER A 71 12.70 17.55 -8.98
N VAL A 72 12.82 18.83 -8.60
CA VAL A 72 11.67 19.72 -8.29
C VAL A 72 10.73 19.85 -9.48
N GLY A 73 11.25 19.66 -10.71
CA GLY A 73 10.46 19.63 -11.93
C GLY A 73 9.50 18.44 -12.00
N GLY A 74 9.62 17.42 -11.16
CA GLY A 74 8.85 16.19 -11.28
C GLY A 74 9.29 15.35 -12.50
N LEU A 75 8.45 14.40 -12.89
CA LEU A 75 8.67 13.55 -14.06
C LEU A 75 8.75 14.35 -15.37
N SER A 76 9.72 13.99 -16.23
CA SER A 76 9.84 14.46 -17.61
C SER A 76 8.70 13.90 -18.47
N ALA A 77 7.69 14.73 -18.70
CA ALA A 77 6.55 14.39 -19.54
C ALA A 77 6.04 15.64 -20.27
N SER A 78 5.31 15.43 -21.38
CA SER A 78 4.58 16.52 -22.03
C SER A 78 3.58 17.17 -21.04
N PRO A 79 3.24 18.45 -21.19
CA PRO A 79 2.34 19.14 -20.26
C PRO A 79 1.01 18.42 -20.03
N ILE A 80 0.44 17.84 -21.09
CA ILE A 80 -0.82 17.09 -21.03
C ILE A 80 -0.65 15.80 -20.22
N ASN A 81 0.37 14.99 -20.53
CA ASN A 81 0.63 13.75 -19.81
C ASN A 81 0.94 14.03 -18.33
N LYS A 82 1.67 15.12 -18.05
CA LYS A 82 1.96 15.54 -16.69
C LYS A 82 0.67 15.89 -15.92
N ALA A 83 -0.27 16.59 -16.55
CA ALA A 83 -1.57 16.89 -15.94
C ALA A 83 -2.37 15.61 -15.65
N PHE A 84 -2.42 14.66 -16.60
CA PHE A 84 -3.09 13.37 -16.39
C PHE A 84 -2.41 12.53 -15.30
N ASN A 85 -1.08 12.51 -15.22
CA ASN A 85 -0.35 11.81 -14.17
C ASN A 85 -0.64 12.41 -12.79
N VAL A 86 -0.73 13.74 -12.68
CA VAL A 86 -1.16 14.41 -11.44
C VAL A 86 -2.59 13.98 -11.07
N MET A 87 -3.53 14.02 -12.01
CA MET A 87 -4.90 13.55 -11.75
C MET A 87 -4.96 12.07 -11.34
N GLY A 88 -4.16 11.21 -11.99
CA GLY A 88 -4.04 9.79 -11.62
C GLY A 88 -3.49 9.61 -10.21
N SER A 89 -2.48 10.38 -9.82
CA SER A 89 -1.92 10.35 -8.46
C SER A 89 -2.93 10.81 -7.40
N LEU A 90 -3.72 11.85 -7.70
CA LEU A 90 -4.81 12.31 -6.82
C LEU A 90 -5.90 11.24 -6.68
N GLY A 91 -6.23 10.54 -7.77
CA GLY A 91 -7.14 9.40 -7.75
C GLY A 91 -6.62 8.25 -6.87
N ALA A 92 -5.33 7.91 -6.99
CA ALA A 92 -4.69 6.89 -6.16
C ALA A 92 -4.70 7.28 -4.66
N ILE A 93 -4.42 8.55 -4.33
CA ILE A 93 -4.53 9.08 -2.97
C ILE A 93 -5.98 8.98 -2.47
N GLY A 94 -6.96 9.39 -3.30
CA GLY A 94 -8.37 9.31 -2.95
C GLY A 94 -8.83 7.88 -2.65
N PHE A 95 -8.41 6.92 -3.46
CA PHE A 95 -8.67 5.50 -3.23
C PHE A 95 -8.05 4.99 -1.91
N ALA A 96 -6.81 5.40 -1.61
CA ALA A 96 -6.12 5.00 -0.38
C ALA A 96 -6.80 5.50 0.91
N TYR A 97 -7.56 6.61 0.84
CA TYR A 97 -8.30 7.19 1.98
C TYR A 97 -9.79 6.81 2.00
N SER A 98 -10.19 5.74 1.30
CA SER A 98 -11.58 5.27 1.25
C SER A 98 -12.01 4.42 2.47
N PHE A 99 -11.92 4.99 3.68
CA PHE A 99 -12.28 4.30 4.95
C PHE A 99 -13.62 4.76 5.57
N SER A 100 -14.34 5.66 4.91
CA SER A 100 -15.54 6.30 5.44
C SER A 100 -16.71 5.34 5.71
N THR A 101 -16.80 4.25 4.96
CA THR A 101 -17.83 3.21 5.15
C THR A 101 -17.65 2.49 6.49
N ILE A 102 -16.42 2.03 6.76
CA ILE A 102 -16.06 1.30 7.99
C ILE A 102 -16.16 2.22 9.23
N LEU A 103 -15.95 3.52 9.05
CA LEU A 103 -16.00 4.49 10.15
C LEU A 103 -17.35 4.52 10.87
N VAL A 104 -18.46 4.38 10.14
CA VAL A 104 -19.81 4.34 10.74
C VAL A 104 -20.01 3.06 11.56
N GLU A 105 -19.50 1.93 11.08
CA GLU A 105 -19.54 0.66 11.80
C GLU A 105 -18.72 0.73 13.10
N ILE A 106 -17.51 1.30 13.04
CA ILE A 106 -16.69 1.50 14.25
C ILE A 106 -17.41 2.43 15.24
N GLN A 107 -18.03 3.52 14.76
CA GLN A 107 -18.77 4.44 15.63
C GLN A 107 -19.87 3.76 16.43
N ASP A 108 -20.56 2.78 15.84
CA ASP A 108 -21.65 2.05 16.49
C ASP A 108 -21.15 1.14 17.63
N THR A 109 -19.89 0.68 17.53
CA THR A 109 -19.27 -0.18 18.57
C THR A 109 -18.67 0.60 19.76
N LEU A 110 -18.55 1.93 19.65
CA LEU A 110 -17.87 2.71 20.68
C LEU A 110 -18.73 2.88 21.93
N LYS A 111 -18.14 2.52 23.07
CA LYS A 111 -18.72 2.79 24.39
C LYS A 111 -18.90 4.29 24.59
N GLN A 112 -20.06 4.66 25.12
CA GLN A 112 -20.40 6.03 25.49
C GLN A 112 -20.66 6.10 27.00
N PRO A 113 -20.40 7.24 27.68
CA PRO A 113 -19.86 8.52 27.18
C PRO A 113 -18.32 8.54 27.01
N PRO A 114 -17.73 9.46 26.21
CA PRO A 114 -18.36 10.56 25.45
C PRO A 114 -19.03 10.08 24.14
N LYS A 115 -19.69 10.99 23.40
CA LYS A 115 -20.31 10.66 22.11
C LYS A 115 -19.30 10.03 21.16
N ALA A 116 -19.68 8.94 20.49
CA ALA A 116 -18.82 8.22 19.54
C ALA A 116 -18.21 9.16 18.48
N SER A 117 -18.96 10.15 17.99
CA SER A 117 -18.46 11.15 17.03
C SER A 117 -17.28 11.97 17.56
N LYS A 118 -17.24 12.27 18.86
CA LYS A 118 -16.12 13.02 19.47
C LYS A 118 -14.88 12.14 19.60
N THR A 119 -15.04 10.91 20.08
CA THR A 119 -13.95 9.93 20.16
C THR A 119 -13.38 9.63 18.77
N MET A 120 -14.25 9.35 17.79
CA MET A 120 -13.82 9.05 16.43
C MET A 120 -13.18 10.23 15.74
N SER A 121 -13.71 11.46 15.88
CA SER A 121 -13.09 12.64 15.27
C SER A 121 -11.64 12.82 15.70
N ASN A 122 -11.34 12.63 17.00
CA ASN A 122 -9.97 12.69 17.50
C ASN A 122 -9.12 11.54 16.93
N ALA A 123 -9.64 10.31 16.94
CA ALA A 123 -8.93 9.14 16.42
C ALA A 123 -8.60 9.27 14.92
N ILE A 124 -9.54 9.74 14.12
CA ILE A 124 -9.37 10.00 12.68
C ILE A 124 -8.33 11.08 12.46
N THR A 125 -8.40 12.19 13.19
CA THR A 125 -7.44 13.28 13.05
C THR A 125 -6.01 12.80 13.28
N ILE A 126 -5.77 12.02 14.34
CA ILE A 126 -4.45 11.48 14.68
C ILE A 126 -4.00 10.47 13.62
N SER A 127 -4.85 9.51 13.27
CA SER A 127 -4.50 8.43 12.34
C SER A 127 -4.24 8.91 10.92
N VAL A 128 -5.10 9.78 10.38
CA VAL A 128 -4.94 10.36 9.03
C VAL A 128 -3.72 11.26 8.97
N THR A 129 -3.50 12.12 9.97
CA THR A 129 -2.32 13.00 9.99
C THR A 129 -1.03 12.19 10.08
N GLY A 130 -0.98 11.19 10.96
CA GLY A 130 0.18 10.31 11.10
C GLY A 130 0.49 9.54 9.82
N SER A 131 -0.54 8.92 9.21
CA SER A 131 -0.40 8.16 7.97
C SER A 131 0.03 9.05 6.81
N PHE A 132 -0.54 10.25 6.70
CA PHE A 132 -0.17 11.24 5.68
C PHE A 132 1.31 11.61 5.80
N LEU A 133 1.77 12.00 6.98
CA LEU A 133 3.18 12.39 7.19
C LEU A 133 4.12 11.23 6.85
N PHE A 134 3.78 10.03 7.28
CA PHE A 134 4.60 8.85 7.02
C PHE A 134 4.68 8.51 5.52
N TYR A 135 3.55 8.46 4.81
CA TYR A 135 3.54 8.22 3.37
C TYR A 135 4.19 9.35 2.59
N PHE A 136 4.05 10.60 3.04
CA PHE A 136 4.70 11.75 2.43
C PHE A 136 6.23 11.64 2.54
N LEU A 137 6.75 11.22 3.70
CA LEU A 137 8.18 10.97 3.87
C LEU A 137 8.69 9.82 2.99
N VAL A 138 7.95 8.72 2.90
CA VAL A 138 8.28 7.60 2.00
C VAL A 138 8.30 8.06 0.55
N ALA A 139 7.30 8.84 0.12
CA ALA A 139 7.20 9.36 -1.24
C ALA A 139 8.37 10.30 -1.58
N ILE A 140 8.71 11.22 -0.67
CA ILE A 140 9.86 12.13 -0.86
C ILE A 140 11.17 11.35 -0.89
N GLY A 141 11.44 10.48 0.09
CA GLY A 141 12.67 9.70 0.14
C GLY A 141 12.81 8.77 -1.07
N GLY A 142 11.71 8.16 -1.48
CA GLY A 142 11.60 7.35 -2.69
C GLY A 142 11.95 8.11 -3.97
N TYR A 143 11.26 9.22 -4.19
CA TYR A 143 11.47 10.04 -5.38
C TYR A 143 12.85 10.72 -5.37
N ALA A 144 13.34 11.15 -4.21
CA ALA A 144 14.67 11.74 -4.11
C ALA A 144 15.79 10.72 -4.40
N SER A 145 15.57 9.44 -4.06
CA SER A 145 16.54 8.37 -4.31
C SER A 145 16.47 7.75 -5.70
N LEU A 146 15.29 7.63 -6.30
CA LEU A 146 15.08 6.93 -7.58
C LEU A 146 14.69 7.86 -8.75
N GLY A 147 14.24 9.09 -8.48
CA GLY A 147 13.88 10.06 -9.51
C GLY A 147 12.73 9.58 -10.40
N GLU A 148 12.96 9.59 -11.71
CA GLU A 148 11.95 9.17 -12.69
C GLU A 148 11.74 7.65 -12.74
N ASP A 149 12.68 6.88 -12.19
CA ASP A 149 12.66 5.42 -12.20
C ASP A 149 11.91 4.81 -11.01
N VAL A 150 11.14 5.61 -10.25
CA VAL A 150 10.31 5.10 -9.14
C VAL A 150 9.31 4.07 -9.68
N PRO A 151 9.41 2.79 -9.30
CA PRO A 151 8.45 1.78 -9.74
C PRO A 151 7.14 1.90 -8.95
N GLY A 152 6.06 1.33 -9.50
CA GLY A 152 4.77 1.26 -8.80
C GLY A 152 4.83 0.54 -7.44
N TYR A 153 5.74 -0.45 -7.31
CA TYR A 153 6.11 -1.06 -6.03
C TYR A 153 7.50 -0.59 -5.61
N ILE A 154 7.56 0.45 -4.77
CA ILE A 154 8.79 1.20 -4.46
C ILE A 154 9.98 0.34 -3.99
N LEU A 155 9.71 -0.72 -3.23
CA LEU A 155 10.73 -1.64 -2.71
C LEU A 155 11.42 -2.47 -3.81
N ALA A 156 10.83 -2.58 -5.00
CA ALA A 156 11.52 -3.19 -6.16
C ALA A 156 12.62 -2.29 -6.73
N GLY A 157 12.53 -0.98 -6.54
CA GLY A 157 13.52 -0.02 -7.06
C GLY A 157 14.62 0.32 -6.06
N LEU A 158 14.33 0.19 -4.76
CA LEU A 158 15.27 0.57 -3.71
C LEU A 158 16.37 -0.48 -3.53
N PRO A 159 17.66 -0.09 -3.67
CA PRO A 159 18.76 -0.99 -3.37
C PRO A 159 18.84 -1.28 -1.87
N GLY A 160 19.16 -2.52 -1.52
CA GLY A 160 19.28 -2.96 -0.13
C GLY A 160 19.75 -4.42 0.00
N PRO A 161 20.06 -4.88 1.21
CA PRO A 161 20.44 -6.28 1.43
C PRO A 161 19.31 -7.23 1.01
N GLN A 162 19.64 -8.30 0.29
CA GLN A 162 18.64 -9.21 -0.27
C GLN A 162 17.67 -9.78 0.76
N TRP A 163 18.15 -10.08 1.98
CA TRP A 163 17.31 -10.60 3.06
C TRP A 163 16.27 -9.57 3.55
N VAL A 164 16.62 -8.27 3.57
CA VAL A 164 15.69 -7.19 3.96
C VAL A 164 14.57 -7.11 2.94
N ILE A 165 14.92 -7.06 1.66
CA ILE A 165 13.95 -7.01 0.56
C ILE A 165 13.06 -8.26 0.57
N PHE A 166 13.62 -9.44 0.81
CA PHE A 166 12.86 -10.68 0.93
C PHE A 166 11.84 -10.62 2.08
N VAL A 167 12.26 -10.24 3.29
CA VAL A 167 11.37 -10.13 4.45
C VAL A 167 10.30 -9.06 4.22
N SER A 168 10.66 -7.91 3.63
CA SER A 168 9.68 -6.87 3.30
C SER A 168 8.63 -7.34 2.29
N ASN A 169 9.02 -8.10 1.27
CA ASN A 169 8.07 -8.70 0.33
C ASN A 169 7.14 -9.71 1.03
N LEU A 170 7.67 -10.53 1.95
CA LEU A 170 6.84 -11.43 2.77
C LEU A 170 5.85 -10.65 3.64
N CYS A 171 6.28 -9.54 4.25
CA CYS A 171 5.40 -8.65 5.01
C CYS A 171 4.30 -8.05 4.12
N VAL A 172 4.61 -7.65 2.88
CA VAL A 172 3.58 -7.18 1.93
C VAL A 172 2.55 -8.28 1.67
N LEU A 173 2.98 -9.51 1.41
CA LEU A 173 2.06 -10.63 1.21
C LEU A 173 1.17 -10.89 2.43
N LEU A 174 1.74 -10.86 3.64
CA LEU A 174 0.99 -11.03 4.89
C LEU A 174 0.01 -9.87 5.14
N HIS A 175 0.39 -8.64 4.78
CA HIS A 175 -0.51 -7.50 4.86
C HIS A 175 -1.68 -7.65 3.87
N MET A 176 -1.40 -8.00 2.61
CA MET A 176 -2.45 -8.23 1.61
C MET A 176 -3.37 -9.38 2.03
N TRP A 177 -2.80 -10.44 2.61
CA TRP A 177 -3.58 -11.50 3.22
C TRP A 177 -4.49 -10.93 4.31
N SER A 178 -3.97 -10.18 5.28
CA SER A 178 -4.79 -9.62 6.39
C SER A 178 -5.96 -8.71 5.98
N ALA A 179 -6.02 -8.27 4.72
CA ALA A 179 -7.08 -7.44 4.18
C ALA A 179 -8.22 -8.23 3.49
N TYR A 180 -8.32 -9.54 3.75
CA TYR A 180 -9.29 -10.46 3.12
C TYR A 180 -10.75 -10.28 3.54
#